data_AF-A0A0A9VX20-F1
#
_entry.id   AF-A0A0A9VX20-F1
#
_cell.length_a   1.000
_cell.length_b   1.000
_cell.length_c   1.000
_cell.angle_alpha   90.00
_cell.angle_beta   90.00
_cell.angle_gamma   90.00
#
_symmetry.space_group_name_H-M   'P 1'
#
loop_
_entity.id
_entity.type
_entity.pdbx_description
1 polymer ?
#
loop_
_entity_poly.entity_id
_entity_poly.type
_entity_poly.pdbx_seq_one_letter_code
_entity_poly.pdbx_strand_id
1 'polypeptide(L)'
;MIKPPTISTRVMDALSSSPSSVNSAAPITSFNKIPWRKSTTKYTNNEIYFDIIEYINLIIDKDKHIVHSSLTGNVHTKCYLQGVPDITLHFVGLDNVDHCSLHHSVRISRFERDGILSLIPPDNEFVLLSYQKNNISAKIPININPYFIFDNDATKFSIHLSNVTDPSTSSLSITDVSIQITIPVEAVKVNATSKSGTIKEDLIRHILYWNISKLQRRSTMILEGSFIYDTNHFSFERPVITVQFEAKHYSISNVTIDGLVIQNVTYSPARGIRSTVRVNNFQIRT
;
A
#
# COMPACT_ATOMS: atom_id res chain seq x y z
N MET A 1 -47.01 -48.22 -49.18
CA MET A 1 -47.11 -47.78 -47.77
C MET A 1 -46.89 -48.98 -46.88
N ILE A 2 -45.72 -49.07 -46.26
CA ILE A 2 -45.18 -50.26 -45.60
C ILE A 2 -45.46 -50.16 -44.09
N LYS A 3 -45.94 -51.26 -43.50
CA LYS A 3 -46.20 -51.44 -42.06
C LYS A 3 -44.88 -51.68 -41.29
N PRO A 4 -44.79 -51.33 -39.99
CA PRO A 4 -43.54 -51.32 -39.23
C PRO A 4 -43.22 -52.69 -38.61
N PRO A 5 -41.93 -52.96 -38.29
CA PRO A 5 -41.62 -53.89 -37.22
C PRO A 5 -40.54 -53.42 -36.23
N THR A 6 -40.94 -53.55 -34.97
CA THR A 6 -40.32 -53.97 -33.71
C THR A 6 -38.85 -54.40 -33.63
N ILE A 7 -38.25 -54.01 -32.50
CA ILE A 7 -36.94 -54.34 -31.93
C ILE A 7 -36.80 -55.84 -31.59
N SER A 8 -35.54 -56.33 -31.62
CA SER A 8 -34.97 -57.64 -31.24
C SER A 8 -34.89 -58.65 -32.41
N THR A 9 -33.79 -59.34 -32.71
CA THR A 9 -32.61 -59.74 -31.93
C THR A 9 -31.52 -60.33 -32.87
N ARG A 10 -30.27 -60.37 -32.39
CA ARG A 10 -29.22 -61.42 -32.61
C ARG A 10 -28.33 -61.33 -33.85
N VAL A 11 -27.04 -60.97 -33.69
CA VAL A 11 -25.85 -61.79 -33.29
C VAL A 11 -25.04 -62.12 -34.53
N MET A 12 -23.94 -61.41 -34.75
CA MET A 12 -22.64 -61.91 -35.22
C MET A 12 -21.73 -60.69 -35.41
N ASP A 13 -21.06 -60.27 -34.34
CA ASP A 13 -19.77 -59.57 -34.40
C ASP A 13 -19.10 -59.64 -33.03
N ALA A 14 -19.06 -60.86 -32.49
CA ALA A 14 -18.41 -61.18 -31.23
C ALA A 14 -17.59 -62.46 -31.39
N LEU A 15 -16.47 -62.40 -32.12
CA LEU A 15 -15.41 -63.41 -32.07
C LEU A 15 -14.03 -62.79 -32.34
N SER A 16 -13.57 -61.93 -31.43
CA SER A 16 -12.15 -61.88 -31.05
C SER A 16 -12.00 -61.30 -29.63
N SER A 17 -12.03 -62.21 -28.65
CA SER A 17 -11.36 -62.16 -27.34
C SER A 17 -11.49 -60.91 -26.44
N SER A 18 -12.46 -61.02 -25.51
CA SER A 18 -12.52 -60.71 -24.05
C SER A 18 -11.30 -60.12 -23.29
N PRO A 19 -11.45 -59.70 -22.00
CA PRO A 19 -12.46 -58.81 -21.39
C PRO A 19 -11.86 -57.85 -20.32
N SER A 20 -12.45 -56.67 -20.03
CA SER A 20 -12.46 -56.14 -18.64
C SER A 20 -13.59 -55.13 -18.41
N SER A 21 -14.55 -55.55 -17.59
CA SER A 21 -15.40 -54.79 -16.65
C SER A 21 -15.51 -53.26 -16.74
N VAL A 22 -16.75 -52.84 -17.01
CA VAL A 22 -17.50 -51.70 -16.41
C VAL A 22 -16.73 -50.85 -15.40
N ASN A 23 -16.64 -49.56 -15.67
CA ASN A 23 -16.89 -48.56 -14.63
C ASN A 23 -17.65 -47.37 -15.20
N SER A 24 -18.97 -47.40 -14.98
CA SER A 24 -19.82 -46.23 -14.90
C SER A 24 -19.37 -45.36 -13.73
N ALA A 25 -18.40 -44.50 -13.99
CA ALA A 25 -18.14 -43.34 -13.16
C ALA A 25 -17.95 -42.17 -14.11
N ALA A 26 -19.01 -41.38 -14.31
CA ALA A 26 -18.82 -40.01 -14.73
C ALA A 26 -17.80 -39.39 -13.75
N PRO A 27 -16.68 -38.82 -14.21
CA PRO A 27 -15.70 -38.30 -13.29
C PRO A 27 -16.34 -37.14 -12.52
N ILE A 28 -16.60 -37.36 -11.23
CA ILE A 28 -16.92 -36.31 -10.25
C ILE A 28 -15.63 -35.54 -9.94
N THR A 29 -14.99 -35.02 -10.98
CA THR A 29 -13.76 -34.22 -10.88
C THR A 29 -13.86 -32.99 -11.79
N SER A 30 -15.07 -32.42 -11.89
CA SER A 30 -15.23 -31.05 -12.39
C SER A 30 -15.17 -30.06 -11.23
N PHE A 31 -14.12 -30.12 -10.40
CA PHE A 31 -13.66 -28.88 -9.79
C PHE A 31 -13.00 -28.12 -10.93
N ASN A 32 -13.60 -26.99 -11.35
CA ASN A 32 -12.96 -26.04 -12.25
C ASN A 32 -11.48 -25.95 -11.90
N LYS A 33 -10.60 -26.38 -12.81
CA LYS A 33 -9.15 -26.33 -12.60
C LYS A 33 -8.79 -24.88 -12.31
N ILE A 34 -8.55 -24.56 -11.03
CA ILE A 34 -8.23 -23.20 -10.59
C ILE A 34 -6.88 -22.84 -11.21
N PRO A 35 -6.83 -21.96 -12.23
CA PRO A 35 -5.65 -21.87 -13.08
C PRO A 35 -4.45 -21.25 -12.34
N TRP A 36 -4.71 -20.49 -11.27
CA TRP A 36 -3.70 -19.83 -10.46
C TRP A 36 -3.25 -20.62 -9.23
N ARG A 37 -3.78 -21.83 -8.97
CA ARG A 37 -3.42 -22.60 -7.79
C ARG A 37 -3.40 -24.11 -8.03
N LYS A 38 -2.30 -24.76 -7.62
CA LYS A 38 -2.14 -26.21 -7.65
C LYS A 38 -2.52 -26.82 -6.31
N SER A 39 -3.18 -27.98 -6.31
CA SER A 39 -3.58 -28.70 -5.08
C SER A 39 -2.41 -29.40 -4.38
N THR A 40 -1.27 -29.59 -5.07
CA THR A 40 -0.13 -30.37 -4.60
C THR A 40 0.90 -29.58 -3.80
N THR A 41 0.69 -28.27 -3.61
CA THR A 41 1.65 -27.40 -2.91
C THR A 41 1.81 -27.83 -1.44
N LYS A 42 3.07 -28.00 -1.00
CA LYS A 42 3.46 -28.38 0.36
C LYS A 42 4.42 -27.35 0.94
N TYR A 43 4.18 -26.93 2.19
CA TYR A 43 5.04 -26.00 2.92
C TYR A 43 5.35 -26.52 4.32
N THR A 44 6.58 -26.38 4.80
CA THR A 44 6.92 -26.76 6.18
C THR A 44 6.15 -25.90 7.19
N ASN A 45 6.08 -24.59 6.92
CA ASN A 45 5.32 -23.63 7.71
C ASN A 45 4.19 -23.08 6.85
N ASN A 46 2.97 -23.17 7.35
CA ASN A 46 1.81 -22.61 6.67
C ASN A 46 1.57 -21.20 7.18
N GLU A 47 1.62 -20.21 6.30
CA GLU A 47 1.49 -18.82 6.69
C GLU A 47 0.83 -17.95 5.62
N ILE A 48 0.16 -16.90 6.08
CA ILE A 48 -0.42 -15.89 5.21
C ILE A 48 -0.31 -14.50 5.81
N TYR A 49 0.24 -13.55 5.06
CA TYR A 49 0.43 -12.17 5.51
C TYR A 49 -0.15 -11.19 4.51
N PHE A 50 -0.74 -10.11 5.04
CA PHE A 50 -1.31 -9.01 4.25
C PHE A 50 -0.61 -7.70 4.62
N ASP A 51 0.03 -7.10 3.63
CA ASP A 51 0.73 -5.84 3.73
C ASP A 51 -0.06 -4.77 2.97
N ILE A 52 -0.73 -3.89 3.72
CA ILE A 52 -1.43 -2.73 3.17
C ILE A 52 -0.40 -1.60 3.04
N ILE A 53 -0.02 -1.27 1.82
CA ILE A 53 0.97 -0.22 1.54
C ILE A 53 0.28 0.94 0.85
N GLU A 54 0.26 2.08 1.51
CA GLU A 54 -0.33 3.31 1.01
C GLU A 54 0.75 4.31 0.60
N TYR A 55 0.57 4.90 -0.57
CA TYR A 55 1.42 5.93 -1.13
C TYR A 55 0.64 7.23 -1.19
N ILE A 56 1.15 8.26 -0.52
CA ILE A 56 0.52 9.58 -0.53
C ILE A 56 1.15 10.53 -1.55
N ASN A 57 0.28 11.30 -2.19
CA ASN A 57 0.63 12.47 -2.96
C ASN A 57 -0.08 13.67 -2.31
N LEU A 58 0.67 14.65 -1.85
CA LEU A 58 0.17 15.79 -1.09
C LEU A 58 0.93 17.07 -1.49
N ILE A 59 0.20 18.10 -1.88
CA ILE A 59 0.76 19.44 -2.14
C ILE A 59 0.03 20.43 -1.25
N ILE A 60 0.78 21.15 -0.45
CA ILE A 60 0.28 22.20 0.45
C ILE A 60 0.82 23.54 -0.03
N ASP A 61 -0.04 24.56 -0.07
CA ASP A 61 0.37 25.94 -0.38
C ASP A 61 0.96 26.67 0.83
N LYS A 62 1.42 27.91 0.60
CA LYS A 62 2.00 28.78 1.64
C LYS A 62 1.02 29.13 2.77
N ASP A 63 -0.28 29.12 2.47
CA ASP A 63 -1.36 29.46 3.39
C ASP A 63 -1.87 28.20 4.13
N LYS A 64 -1.19 27.06 3.94
CA LYS A 64 -1.47 25.74 4.52
C LYS A 64 -2.74 25.07 3.99
N HIS A 65 -3.26 25.51 2.85
CA HIS A 65 -4.33 24.81 2.17
C HIS A 65 -3.78 23.63 1.36
N ILE A 66 -4.54 22.54 1.37
CA ILE A 66 -4.26 21.37 0.54
C ILE A 66 -4.64 21.73 -0.90
N VAL A 67 -3.64 21.84 -1.77
CA VAL A 67 -3.81 22.06 -3.22
C VAL A 67 -4.15 20.75 -3.92
N HIS A 68 -3.48 19.66 -3.52
CA HIS A 68 -3.70 18.33 -4.07
C HIS A 68 -3.53 17.29 -2.98
N SER A 69 -4.47 16.35 -2.86
CA SER A 69 -4.31 15.16 -2.03
C SER A 69 -4.88 13.92 -2.70
N SER A 70 -4.05 12.91 -2.88
CA SER A 70 -4.47 11.62 -3.44
C SER A 70 -3.62 10.48 -2.89
N LEU A 71 -4.26 9.35 -2.63
CA LEU A 71 -3.67 8.15 -2.06
C LEU A 71 -3.84 7.01 -3.04
N THR A 72 -2.79 6.21 -3.19
CA THR A 72 -2.85 4.91 -3.85
C THR A 72 -2.45 3.84 -2.85
N GLY A 73 -3.30 2.84 -2.66
CA GLY A 73 -3.04 1.73 -1.76
C GLY A 73 -2.91 0.41 -2.52
N ASN A 74 -2.03 -0.47 -2.06
CA ASN A 74 -1.88 -1.82 -2.56
C ASN A 74 -1.90 -2.80 -1.39
N VAL A 75 -2.63 -3.89 -1.52
CA VAL A 75 -2.63 -4.98 -0.54
C VAL A 75 -1.78 -6.11 -1.10
N HIS A 76 -0.52 -6.16 -0.69
CA HIS A 76 0.39 -7.25 -1.02
C HIS A 76 0.09 -8.43 -0.11
N THR A 77 -0.03 -9.62 -0.69
CA THR A 77 -0.28 -10.85 0.03
C THR A 77 0.89 -11.80 -0.13
N LYS A 78 1.40 -12.34 0.98
CA LYS A 78 2.31 -13.49 0.98
C LYS A 78 1.51 -14.71 1.39
N CYS A 79 1.33 -15.67 0.49
CA CYS A 79 0.53 -16.86 0.75
C CYS A 79 1.37 -18.13 0.58
N TYR A 80 1.70 -18.76 1.71
CA TYR A 80 2.38 -20.06 1.76
C TYR A 80 1.45 -21.06 2.47
N LEU A 81 0.33 -21.37 1.81
CA LEU A 81 -0.68 -22.31 2.32
C LEU A 81 -0.64 -23.60 1.50
N GLN A 82 -0.89 -24.74 2.13
CA GLN A 82 -1.04 -26.02 1.43
C GLN A 82 -2.45 -26.22 0.86
N GLY A 83 -2.57 -27.08 -0.16
CA GLY A 83 -3.86 -27.47 -0.72
C GLY A 83 -4.62 -26.32 -1.38
N VAL A 84 -5.95 -26.30 -1.22
CA VAL A 84 -6.88 -25.36 -1.88
C VAL A 84 -7.68 -24.58 -0.82
N PRO A 85 -7.03 -23.67 -0.06
CA PRO A 85 -7.67 -22.87 0.96
C PRO A 85 -8.70 -21.93 0.33
N ASP A 86 -9.86 -21.81 0.96
CA ASP A 86 -10.86 -20.80 0.63
C ASP A 86 -10.82 -19.71 1.69
N ILE A 87 -10.51 -18.49 1.27
CA ILE A 87 -10.25 -17.36 2.16
C ILE A 87 -11.39 -16.36 2.04
N THR A 88 -11.82 -15.86 3.19
CA THR A 88 -12.73 -14.71 3.30
C THR A 88 -12.08 -13.63 4.15
N LEU A 89 -12.03 -12.42 3.61
CA LEU A 89 -11.48 -11.21 4.23
C LEU A 89 -12.59 -10.19 4.46
N HIS A 90 -12.60 -9.60 5.65
CA HIS A 90 -13.48 -8.51 6.03
C HIS A 90 -12.67 -7.22 6.05
N PHE A 91 -12.88 -6.39 5.02
CA PHE A 91 -12.26 -5.08 4.94
C PHE A 91 -13.14 -4.01 5.57
N VAL A 92 -12.50 -3.05 6.23
CA VAL A 92 -13.13 -1.82 6.70
C VAL A 92 -12.58 -0.67 5.86
N GLY A 93 -13.43 0.28 5.45
CA GLY A 93 -13.02 1.50 4.75
C GLY A 93 -12.86 1.38 3.22
N LEU A 94 -12.94 0.18 2.64
CA LEU A 94 -12.90 0.00 1.18
C LEU A 94 -14.12 0.58 0.45
N ASP A 95 -15.23 0.76 1.13
CA ASP A 95 -16.42 1.45 0.66
C ASP A 95 -16.18 2.97 0.46
N ASN A 96 -15.17 3.52 1.12
CA ASN A 96 -14.83 4.95 1.11
C ASN A 96 -13.66 5.27 0.18
N VAL A 97 -13.37 4.42 -0.82
CA VAL A 97 -12.35 4.64 -1.85
C VAL A 97 -13.01 4.93 -3.19
N ASP A 98 -12.33 5.68 -4.06
CA ASP A 98 -12.90 6.10 -5.34
C ASP A 98 -12.81 5.01 -6.41
N HIS A 99 -11.70 4.28 -6.41
CA HIS A 99 -11.45 3.19 -7.37
C HIS A 99 -10.83 2.01 -6.64
N CYS A 100 -11.26 0.80 -6.97
CA CYS A 100 -10.72 -0.44 -6.44
C CYS A 100 -10.57 -1.46 -7.58
N SER A 101 -9.37 -2.00 -7.74
CA SER A 101 -9.04 -3.08 -8.67
C SER A 101 -8.73 -4.34 -7.90
N LEU A 102 -9.41 -5.43 -8.24
CA LEU A 102 -9.29 -6.71 -7.55
C LEU A 102 -8.46 -7.68 -8.37
N HIS A 103 -7.69 -8.53 -7.69
CA HIS A 103 -7.05 -9.67 -8.33
C HIS A 103 -8.10 -10.62 -8.92
N HIS A 104 -7.81 -11.23 -10.06
CA HIS A 104 -8.75 -12.09 -10.80
C HIS A 104 -9.21 -13.34 -10.02
N SER A 105 -8.53 -13.69 -8.92
CA SER A 105 -8.92 -14.79 -8.04
C SER A 105 -10.10 -14.46 -7.13
N VAL A 106 -10.46 -13.18 -7.01
CA VAL A 106 -11.53 -12.71 -6.15
C VAL A 106 -12.90 -12.99 -6.79
N ARG A 107 -13.85 -13.46 -5.98
CA ARG A 107 -15.24 -13.67 -6.39
C ARG A 107 -15.98 -12.33 -6.41
N ILE A 108 -15.89 -11.61 -7.54
CA ILE A 108 -16.44 -10.26 -7.73
C ILE A 108 -17.91 -10.17 -7.31
N SER A 109 -18.76 -11.13 -7.72
CA SER A 109 -20.20 -11.09 -7.41
C SER A 109 -20.53 -11.14 -5.90
N ARG A 110 -19.64 -11.69 -5.06
CA ARG A 110 -19.82 -11.68 -3.60
C ARG A 110 -19.32 -10.36 -3.00
N PHE A 111 -18.24 -9.81 -3.54
CA PHE A 111 -17.72 -8.52 -3.14
C PHE A 111 -18.71 -7.39 -3.42
N GLU A 112 -19.27 -7.33 -4.63
CA GLU A 112 -20.23 -6.28 -5.02
C GLU A 112 -21.55 -6.34 -4.23
N ARG A 113 -22.02 -7.56 -3.93
CA ARG A 113 -23.30 -7.76 -3.24
C ARG A 113 -23.20 -7.58 -1.73
N ASP A 114 -22.18 -8.20 -1.11
CA ASP A 114 -22.11 -8.34 0.35
C ASP A 114 -20.98 -7.50 0.97
N GLY A 115 -20.12 -6.86 0.16
CA GLY A 115 -18.88 -6.22 0.63
C GLY A 115 -17.81 -7.22 1.10
N ILE A 116 -18.02 -8.52 0.86
CA ILE A 116 -17.17 -9.60 1.37
C ILE A 116 -16.18 -10.03 0.31
N LEU A 117 -14.89 -9.87 0.59
CA LEU A 117 -13.83 -10.33 -0.31
C LEU A 117 -13.56 -11.81 -0.05
N SER A 118 -13.86 -12.68 -1.02
CA SER A 118 -13.54 -14.11 -0.93
C SER A 118 -12.81 -14.63 -2.16
N LEU A 119 -11.87 -15.54 -1.96
CA LEU A 119 -10.98 -16.06 -2.99
C LEU A 119 -10.34 -17.39 -2.59
N ILE A 120 -9.87 -18.12 -3.60
CA ILE A 120 -8.77 -19.08 -3.43
C ILE A 120 -7.50 -18.33 -3.82
N PRO A 121 -6.55 -18.06 -2.90
CA PRO A 121 -5.40 -17.20 -3.19
C PRO A 121 -4.42 -17.89 -4.16
N PRO A 122 -3.77 -17.12 -5.06
CA PRO A 122 -2.53 -17.56 -5.71
C PRO A 122 -1.48 -18.02 -4.70
N ASP A 123 -0.52 -18.79 -5.20
CA ASP A 123 0.63 -19.24 -4.41
C ASP A 123 1.72 -18.15 -4.38
N ASN A 124 2.52 -18.11 -3.31
CA ASN A 124 3.58 -17.11 -3.09
C ASN A 124 3.06 -15.67 -2.95
N GLU A 125 3.80 -14.70 -3.48
CA GLU A 125 3.51 -13.27 -3.36
C GLU A 125 2.66 -12.77 -4.54
N PHE A 126 1.60 -12.03 -4.24
CA PHE A 126 0.76 -11.39 -5.25
C PHE A 126 0.10 -10.11 -4.71
N VAL A 127 -0.38 -9.25 -5.59
CA VAL A 127 -1.19 -8.09 -5.21
C VAL A 127 -2.65 -8.52 -5.20
N LEU A 128 -3.28 -8.50 -4.03
CA LEU A 128 -4.68 -8.91 -3.84
C LEU A 128 -5.64 -7.87 -4.40
N LEU A 129 -5.38 -6.60 -4.10
CA LEU A 129 -6.14 -5.48 -4.61
C LEU A 129 -5.31 -4.20 -4.58
N SER A 130 -5.71 -3.25 -5.41
CA SER A 130 -5.18 -1.89 -5.47
C SER A 130 -6.34 -0.91 -5.39
N TYR A 131 -6.19 0.19 -4.66
CA TYR A 131 -7.23 1.21 -4.51
C TYR A 131 -6.68 2.62 -4.62
N GLN A 132 -7.55 3.56 -4.94
CA GLN A 132 -7.26 4.99 -4.98
C GLN A 132 -8.29 5.78 -4.19
N LYS A 133 -7.83 6.80 -3.48
CA LYS A 133 -8.67 7.76 -2.77
C LYS A 133 -8.16 9.17 -2.98
N ASN A 134 -8.96 10.02 -3.60
CA ASN A 134 -8.70 11.44 -3.80
C ASN A 134 -9.26 12.24 -2.63
N ASN A 135 -8.86 13.51 -2.53
CA ASN A 135 -9.33 14.44 -1.50
C ASN A 135 -9.21 13.86 -0.09
N ILE A 136 -8.05 13.28 0.21
CA ILE A 136 -7.76 12.74 1.53
C ILE A 136 -7.91 13.89 2.55
N SER A 137 -8.93 13.79 3.40
CA SER A 137 -9.15 14.67 4.54
C SER A 137 -8.54 14.14 5.85
N ALA A 138 -7.96 12.94 5.79
CA ALA A 138 -7.36 12.27 6.93
C ALA A 138 -6.12 13.01 7.45
N LYS A 139 -5.93 12.95 8.78
CA LYS A 139 -4.84 13.61 9.48
C LYS A 139 -3.50 12.98 9.10
N ILE A 140 -2.70 13.67 8.30
CA ILE A 140 -1.31 13.30 8.03
C ILE A 140 -0.57 13.20 9.39
N PRO A 141 0.23 12.13 9.62
CA PRO A 141 0.75 11.84 10.96
C PRO A 141 1.91 12.76 11.39
N ILE A 142 2.35 13.64 10.49
CA ILE A 142 3.43 14.59 10.68
C ILE A 142 2.91 16.00 10.37
N ASN A 143 3.30 16.97 11.17
CA ASN A 143 3.10 18.39 10.91
C ASN A 143 4.43 19.08 10.67
N ILE A 144 4.52 19.83 9.58
CA ILE A 144 5.70 20.60 9.19
C ILE A 144 5.26 22.05 9.01
N ASN A 145 5.81 22.93 9.84
CA ASN A 145 5.54 24.36 9.77
C ASN A 145 6.83 25.09 9.38
N PRO A 146 6.98 25.43 8.09
CA PRO A 146 8.04 26.31 7.67
C PRO A 146 7.76 27.76 8.02
N TYR A 147 8.84 28.50 8.31
CA TYR A 147 8.83 29.94 8.46
C TYR A 147 10.05 30.52 7.77
N PHE A 148 9.84 31.49 6.87
CA PHE A 148 10.89 32.15 6.11
C PHE A 148 10.79 33.67 6.30
N ILE A 149 11.94 34.30 6.57
CA ILE A 149 12.10 35.75 6.58
C ILE A 149 13.06 36.07 5.44
N PHE A 150 12.55 36.79 4.44
CA PHE A 150 13.32 37.23 3.28
C PHE A 150 13.87 38.63 3.54
N ASP A 151 15.19 38.76 3.46
CA ASP A 151 15.94 40.01 3.54
C ASP A 151 16.92 40.08 2.35
N ASN A 152 17.48 41.25 2.09
CA ASN A 152 18.34 41.50 0.91
C ASN A 152 19.63 40.68 0.92
N ASP A 153 20.21 40.48 2.10
CA ASP A 153 21.52 39.82 2.26
C ASP A 153 21.38 38.36 2.71
N ALA A 154 20.22 38.00 3.26
CA ALA A 154 19.97 36.64 3.74
C ALA A 154 18.48 36.28 3.80
N THR A 155 18.18 35.02 3.50
CA THR A 155 16.88 34.41 3.83
C THR A 155 17.03 33.55 5.07
N LYS A 156 16.45 33.97 6.19
CA LYS A 156 16.41 33.18 7.43
C LYS A 156 15.25 32.19 7.36
N PHE A 157 15.47 30.98 7.84
CA PHE A 157 14.43 29.95 7.89
C PHE A 157 14.39 29.25 9.24
N SER A 158 13.19 28.83 9.64
CA SER A 158 12.95 27.92 10.75
C SER A 158 11.88 26.91 10.35
N ILE A 159 12.21 25.62 10.44
CA ILE A 159 11.31 24.52 10.09
C ILE A 159 10.99 23.74 11.35
N HIS A 160 9.72 23.77 11.76
CA HIS A 160 9.23 23.03 12.90
C HIS A 160 8.58 21.73 12.43
N LEU A 161 9.12 20.61 12.89
CA LEU A 161 8.61 19.27 12.63
C LEU A 161 8.03 18.69 13.91
N SER A 162 6.83 18.15 13.85
CA SER A 162 6.21 17.45 14.99
C SER A 162 5.39 16.25 14.57
N ASN A 163 5.30 15.28 15.48
CA ASN A 163 4.39 14.15 15.36
C ASN A 163 3.03 14.54 15.96
N VAL A 164 1.99 14.60 15.14
CA VAL A 164 0.63 15.05 15.52
C VAL A 164 -0.35 13.91 15.77
N THR A 165 0.15 12.69 15.84
CA THR A 165 -0.71 11.52 16.06
C THR A 165 -1.23 11.46 17.49
N ASP A 166 -2.45 10.95 17.62
CA ASP A 166 -3.11 10.82 18.91
C ASP A 166 -2.27 9.92 19.83
N PRO A 167 -1.97 10.33 21.08
CA PRO A 167 -1.25 9.49 22.04
C PRO A 167 -1.82 8.08 22.22
N SER A 168 -3.12 7.89 22.00
CA SER A 168 -3.80 6.59 22.07
C SER A 168 -3.44 5.62 20.92
N THR A 169 -2.87 6.12 19.81
CA THR A 169 -2.39 5.29 18.69
C THR A 169 -1.04 4.63 19.02
N SER A 170 -1.05 3.73 20.00
CA SER A 170 0.13 3.22 20.71
C SER A 170 1.17 2.51 19.82
N SER A 171 0.79 1.96 18.67
CA SER A 171 1.63 1.16 17.77
C SER A 171 2.29 1.91 16.61
N LEU A 172 1.90 3.17 16.36
CA LEU A 172 2.46 3.95 15.24
C LEU A 172 3.94 4.25 15.44
N SER A 173 4.76 3.97 14.42
CA SER A 173 6.15 4.40 14.34
C SER A 173 6.43 5.13 13.03
N ILE A 174 6.92 6.37 13.14
CA ILE A 174 7.34 7.18 11.99
C ILE A 174 8.87 7.16 11.92
N THR A 175 9.41 6.65 10.82
CA THR A 175 10.85 6.50 10.58
C THR A 175 11.25 7.11 9.25
N ASP A 176 12.57 7.23 9.05
CA ASP A 176 13.19 7.60 7.77
C ASP A 176 12.65 8.94 7.24
N VAL A 177 12.49 9.91 8.14
CA VAL A 177 12.00 11.24 7.81
C VAL A 177 13.13 12.02 7.15
N SER A 178 12.90 12.49 5.92
CA SER A 178 13.83 13.35 5.18
C SER A 178 13.09 14.59 4.70
N ILE A 179 13.54 15.75 5.17
CA ILE A 179 13.03 17.05 4.74
C ILE A 179 14.09 17.65 3.81
N GLN A 180 13.66 17.97 2.59
CA GLN A 180 14.50 18.54 1.54
C GLN A 180 14.02 19.96 1.29
N ILE A 181 14.91 20.93 1.45
CA ILE A 181 14.62 22.34 1.25
C ILE A 181 15.40 22.77 0.02
N THR A 182 14.70 23.33 -0.96
CA THR A 182 15.35 23.90 -2.14
C THR A 182 16.15 25.13 -1.72
N ILE A 183 17.45 25.12 -1.98
CA ILE A 183 18.33 26.25 -1.75
C ILE A 183 18.13 27.21 -2.94
N PRO A 184 17.89 28.51 -2.73
CA PRO A 184 17.86 29.49 -3.81
C PRO A 184 19.17 29.44 -4.61
N VAL A 185 19.10 29.51 -5.93
CA VAL A 185 20.28 29.35 -6.80
C VAL A 185 21.31 30.46 -6.59
N GLU A 186 20.88 31.62 -6.09
CA GLU A 186 21.72 32.76 -5.77
C GLU A 186 22.44 32.63 -4.42
N ALA A 187 22.07 31.65 -3.58
CA ALA A 187 22.68 31.49 -2.27
C ALA A 187 24.12 31.01 -2.40
N VAL A 188 25.05 31.81 -1.89
CA VAL A 188 26.50 31.52 -1.91
C VAL A 188 26.88 30.63 -0.73
N LYS A 189 26.15 30.76 0.38
CA LYS A 189 26.41 30.00 1.60
C LYS A 189 25.11 29.61 2.31
N VAL A 190 25.12 28.42 2.90
CA VAL A 190 24.05 27.95 3.78
C VAL A 190 24.60 27.79 5.20
N ASN A 191 23.91 28.36 6.17
CA ASN A 191 24.12 28.02 7.58
C ASN A 191 22.88 27.27 8.05
N ALA A 192 23.03 26.07 8.59
CA ALA A 192 21.91 25.28 9.09
C ALA A 192 22.32 24.55 10.37
N THR A 193 21.46 24.60 11.38
CA THR A 193 21.69 23.98 12.69
C THR A 193 20.41 23.31 13.20
N SER A 194 20.55 22.15 13.84
CA SER A 194 19.47 21.49 14.54
C SER A 194 20.02 20.70 15.71
N LYS A 195 19.23 20.59 16.79
CA LYS A 195 19.51 19.72 17.93
C LYS A 195 19.18 18.25 17.65
N SER A 196 18.55 17.95 16.51
CA SER A 196 18.04 16.62 16.19
C SER A 196 18.23 16.28 14.72
N GLY A 197 18.52 15.01 14.44
CA GLY A 197 18.79 14.55 13.08
C GLY A 197 20.16 14.95 12.55
N THR A 198 20.34 14.76 11.25
CA THR A 198 21.58 15.08 10.53
C THR A 198 21.27 16.04 9.38
N ILE A 199 22.16 16.99 9.16
CA ILE A 199 22.04 18.00 8.11
C ILE A 199 23.10 17.71 7.06
N LYS A 200 22.72 17.75 5.79
CA LYS A 200 23.63 17.65 4.65
C LYS A 200 23.22 18.67 3.59
N GLU A 201 24.17 19.38 3.04
CA GLU A 201 23.93 20.30 1.92
C GLU A 201 24.53 19.74 0.63
N ASP A 202 23.79 19.90 -0.46
CA ASP A 202 24.25 19.62 -1.81
C ASP A 202 24.05 20.91 -2.63
N LEU A 203 25.12 21.70 -2.73
CA LEU A 203 25.11 22.98 -3.46
C LEU A 203 25.02 22.79 -4.97
N ILE A 204 25.40 21.62 -5.51
CA ILE A 204 25.29 21.33 -6.95
C ILE A 204 23.83 21.12 -7.33
N ARG A 205 23.09 20.40 -6.49
CA ARG A 205 21.65 20.17 -6.68
C ARG A 205 20.79 21.28 -6.09
N HIS A 206 21.40 22.23 -5.37
CA HIS A 206 20.72 23.26 -4.61
C HIS A 206 19.69 22.68 -3.62
N ILE A 207 20.08 21.67 -2.84
CA ILE A 207 19.20 21.02 -1.84
C ILE A 207 19.87 20.94 -0.48
N LEU A 208 19.15 21.38 0.55
CA LEU A 208 19.48 21.16 1.95
C LEU A 208 18.64 19.99 2.48
N TYR A 209 19.31 18.95 2.97
CA TYR A 209 18.70 17.76 3.56
C TYR A 209 18.73 17.82 5.08
N TRP A 210 17.59 17.55 5.70
CA TRP A 210 17.47 17.30 7.14
C TRP A 210 16.85 15.93 7.37
N ASN A 211 17.68 14.99 7.86
CA ASN A 211 17.31 13.58 8.00
C ASN A 211 17.17 13.19 9.46
N ILE A 212 16.05 12.55 9.80
CA ILE A 212 15.69 12.10 11.14
C ILE A 212 15.29 10.63 11.07
N SER A 213 16.03 9.79 11.78
CA SER A 213 15.84 8.33 11.75
C SER A 213 14.48 7.89 12.31
N LYS A 214 14.03 8.53 13.38
CA LYS A 214 12.77 8.21 14.05
C LYS A 214 12.17 9.45 14.71
N LEU A 215 10.90 9.71 14.41
CA LEU A 215 10.17 10.82 15.00
C LEU A 215 9.42 10.35 16.25
N GLN A 216 9.92 10.73 17.43
CA GLN A 216 9.29 10.38 18.69
C GLN A 216 7.97 11.12 18.90
N ARG A 217 7.00 10.47 19.57
CA ARG A 217 5.74 11.14 19.94
C ARG A 217 6.02 12.30 20.88
N ARG A 218 5.22 13.37 20.75
CA ARG A 218 5.34 14.61 21.54
C ARG A 218 6.70 15.31 21.43
N SER A 219 7.53 14.94 20.45
CA SER A 219 8.75 15.68 20.14
C SER A 219 8.45 16.76 19.11
N THR A 220 8.92 17.97 19.38
CA THR A 220 9.06 19.03 18.39
C THR A 220 10.54 19.12 18.05
N MET A 221 10.86 18.98 16.77
CA MET A 221 12.21 19.13 16.25
C MET A 221 12.25 20.39 15.41
N ILE A 222 13.37 21.11 15.47
CA ILE A 222 13.52 22.42 14.83
C ILE A 222 14.82 22.43 14.05
N LEU A 223 14.74 22.86 12.79
CA LEU A 223 15.88 23.18 11.95
C LEU A 223 15.87 24.69 11.71
N GLU A 224 16.95 25.37 12.09
CA GLU A 224 17.12 26.81 11.94
C GLU A 224 18.35 27.12 11.10
N GLY A 225 18.26 28.17 10.29
CA GLY A 225 19.36 28.53 9.42
C GLY A 225 19.14 29.78 8.59
N SER A 226 20.10 30.04 7.70
CA SER A 226 20.02 31.11 6.72
C SER A 226 20.70 30.74 5.41
N PHE A 227 20.10 31.16 4.31
CA PHE A 227 20.76 31.28 3.00
C PHE A 227 21.35 32.68 2.90
N ILE A 228 22.64 32.80 2.55
CA ILE A 228 23.37 34.07 2.46
C ILE A 228 23.65 34.39 0.99
N TYR A 229 23.47 35.66 0.62
CA TYR A 229 23.68 36.21 -0.72
C TYR A 229 24.83 37.24 -0.71
N ASP A 230 25.55 37.40 -1.83
CA ASP A 230 26.70 38.32 -1.94
C ASP A 230 26.31 39.76 -2.34
N THR A 231 25.16 39.97 -2.97
CA THR A 231 24.66 41.27 -3.45
C THR A 231 23.17 41.42 -3.13
N ASN A 232 22.68 42.67 -2.99
CA ASN A 232 21.27 43.04 -2.75
C ASN A 232 20.31 42.32 -3.73
N HIS A 233 19.99 41.07 -3.42
CA HIS A 233 19.22 40.19 -4.27
C HIS A 233 17.89 39.94 -3.58
N PHE A 234 16.84 40.51 -4.17
CA PHE A 234 15.50 40.00 -3.93
C PHE A 234 15.39 38.64 -4.62
N SER A 235 15.54 37.55 -3.86
CA SER A 235 15.17 36.23 -4.38
C SER A 235 13.65 36.21 -4.55
N PHE A 236 13.19 36.08 -5.79
CA PHE A 236 11.76 35.98 -6.12
C PHE A 236 11.24 34.55 -5.96
N GLU A 237 12.13 33.55 -5.99
CA GLU A 237 11.74 32.14 -5.86
C GLU A 237 11.73 31.71 -4.39
N ARG A 238 10.53 31.34 -3.94
CA ARG A 238 10.35 30.82 -2.59
C ARG A 238 10.78 29.36 -2.52
N PRO A 239 11.59 28.96 -1.52
CA PRO A 239 12.01 27.57 -1.32
C PRO A 239 10.82 26.60 -1.28
N VAL A 240 10.87 25.53 -2.07
CA VAL A 240 9.92 24.43 -1.94
C VAL A 240 10.50 23.39 -1.01
N ILE A 241 9.67 22.89 -0.10
CA ILE A 241 10.03 21.81 0.82
C ILE A 241 9.42 20.52 0.32
N THR A 242 10.27 19.50 0.11
CA THR A 242 9.84 18.14 -0.19
C THR A 242 10.06 17.25 1.03
N VAL A 243 9.11 16.38 1.32
CA VAL A 243 9.08 15.56 2.52
C VAL A 243 9.03 14.09 2.13
N GLN A 244 9.80 13.26 2.81
CA GLN A 244 9.75 11.81 2.71
C GLN A 244 9.67 11.23 4.13
N PHE A 245 8.88 10.18 4.33
CA PHE A 245 8.82 9.41 5.57
C PHE A 245 8.19 8.04 5.35
N GLU A 246 8.40 7.13 6.31
CA GLU A 246 7.67 5.87 6.41
C GLU A 246 6.91 5.82 7.74
N ALA A 247 5.60 5.57 7.71
CA ALA A 247 4.78 5.41 8.90
C ALA A 247 4.21 3.98 8.97
N LYS A 248 4.69 3.19 9.94
CA LYS A 248 4.30 1.79 10.14
C LYS A 248 3.15 1.66 11.13
N HIS A 249 2.32 0.64 10.94
CA HIS A 249 1.09 0.38 11.67
C HIS A 249 0.08 1.51 11.56
N TYR A 250 -0.03 2.10 10.36
CA TYR A 250 -0.91 3.23 10.09
C TYR A 250 -1.53 3.13 8.70
N SER A 251 -2.76 3.60 8.57
CA SER A 251 -3.45 3.80 7.30
C SER A 251 -4.07 5.20 7.34
N ILE A 252 -3.80 5.98 6.31
CA ILE A 252 -4.38 7.31 6.08
C ILE A 252 -5.78 7.16 5.50
N SER A 253 -6.04 6.15 4.66
CA SER A 253 -7.37 5.95 4.08
C SER A 253 -8.38 5.36 5.07
N ASN A 254 -7.89 4.84 6.21
CA ASN A 254 -8.58 3.97 7.17
C ASN A 254 -8.94 2.59 6.61
N VAL A 255 -8.37 2.19 5.48
CA VAL A 255 -8.52 0.83 4.96
C VAL A 255 -7.74 -0.15 5.83
N THR A 256 -8.46 -1.11 6.40
CA THR A 256 -7.89 -2.18 7.23
C THR A 256 -8.58 -3.51 6.97
N ILE A 257 -7.99 -4.59 7.47
CA ILE A 257 -8.60 -5.92 7.47
C ILE A 257 -8.93 -6.24 8.93
N ASP A 258 -10.22 -6.39 9.23
CA ASP A 258 -10.72 -6.68 10.58
C ASP A 258 -10.90 -8.18 10.82
N GLY A 259 -11.11 -8.95 9.75
CA GLY A 259 -11.34 -10.40 9.83
C GLY A 259 -10.70 -11.19 8.71
N LEU A 260 -10.18 -12.37 9.06
CA LEU A 260 -9.65 -13.37 8.14
C LEU A 260 -10.16 -14.76 8.53
N VAL A 261 -10.95 -15.36 7.64
CA VAL A 261 -11.42 -16.74 7.76
C VAL A 261 -10.77 -17.59 6.68
N ILE A 262 -10.22 -18.73 7.07
CA ILE A 262 -9.57 -19.69 6.16
C ILE A 262 -10.30 -21.02 6.32
N GLN A 263 -10.84 -21.53 5.23
CA GLN A 263 -11.57 -22.80 5.14
C GLN A 263 -10.81 -23.76 4.21
N ASN A 264 -11.25 -25.02 4.18
CA ASN A 264 -10.68 -26.10 3.37
C ASN A 264 -9.20 -26.41 3.70
N VAL A 265 -8.82 -26.20 4.96
CA VAL A 265 -7.50 -26.56 5.52
C VAL A 265 -7.70 -27.25 6.86
N THR A 266 -6.81 -28.17 7.21
CA THR A 266 -6.83 -28.91 8.49
C THR A 266 -5.80 -28.40 9.49
N TYR A 267 -4.92 -27.50 9.07
CA TYR A 267 -3.86 -26.90 9.88
C TYR A 267 -4.23 -25.47 10.30
N SER A 268 -3.53 -24.94 11.30
CA SER A 268 -3.66 -23.56 11.75
C SER A 268 -2.50 -22.71 11.21
N PRO A 269 -2.71 -21.89 10.16
CA PRO A 269 -1.64 -21.10 9.58
C PRO A 269 -1.29 -19.90 10.46
N ALA A 270 -0.01 -19.52 10.45
CA ALA A 270 0.40 -18.22 10.95
C ALA A 270 -0.23 -17.12 10.09
N ARG A 271 -0.67 -16.04 10.74
CA ARG A 271 -1.35 -14.94 10.05
C ARG A 271 -0.93 -13.59 10.61
N GLY A 272 -0.87 -12.58 9.75
CA GLY A 272 -0.58 -11.22 10.16
C GLY A 272 -1.03 -10.19 9.14
N ILE A 273 -1.36 -9.00 9.65
CA ILE A 273 -1.75 -7.84 8.85
C ILE A 273 -0.90 -6.68 9.34
N ARG A 274 -0.34 -5.91 8.41
CA ARG A 274 0.30 -4.63 8.74
C ARG A 274 -0.04 -3.58 7.71
N SER A 275 -0.09 -2.34 8.16
CA SER A 275 -0.30 -1.18 7.29
C SER A 275 0.93 -0.28 7.34
N THR A 276 1.36 0.21 6.19
CA THR A 276 2.50 1.12 6.05
C THR A 276 2.14 2.24 5.10
N VAL A 277 2.42 3.46 5.51
CA VAL A 277 2.32 4.64 4.65
C VAL A 277 3.72 5.04 4.20
N ARG A 278 3.84 5.32 2.91
CA ARG A 278 5.01 5.90 2.26
C ARG A 278 4.61 7.14 1.48
N VAL A 279 5.58 8.00 1.22
CA VAL A 279 5.38 9.20 0.41
C VAL A 279 5.80 8.92 -1.02
N ASN A 280 4.96 9.30 -1.98
CA ASN A 280 5.36 9.39 -3.38
C ASN A 280 5.78 10.82 -3.70
N ASN A 281 4.88 11.78 -3.43
CA ASN A 281 5.17 13.20 -3.57
C ASN A 281 4.54 13.97 -2.41
N PHE A 282 5.34 14.58 -1.53
CA PHE A 282 4.82 15.49 -0.51
C PHE A 282 5.60 16.80 -0.59
N GLN A 283 4.91 17.85 -1.04
CA GLN A 283 5.47 19.19 -1.20
C GLN A 283 4.72 20.22 -0.36
N ILE A 284 5.48 21.13 0.23
CA ILE A 284 4.99 22.31 0.93
C ILE A 284 5.61 23.52 0.22
N ARG A 285 4.76 24.34 -0.38
CA ARG A 285 5.16 25.61 -1.01
C ARG A 285 5.20 26.67 0.08
N THR A 286 6.22 27.51 0.06
CA THR A 286 6.47 28.53 1.10
C THR A 286 6.18 29.93 0.60
#